data_AF-W4RPT2-F1
#
_entry.id   AF-W4RPT2-F1
#
_cell.length_a   1.000
_cell.length_b   1.000
_cell.length_c   1.000
_cell.angle_alpha   90.00
_cell.angle_beta   90.00
_cell.angle_gamma   90.00
#
_symmetry.space_group_name_H-M   'P 1'
#
loop_
_entity.id
_entity.type
_entity.pdbx_description
1 polymer ?
#
loop_
_entity_poly.entity_id
_entity_poly.type
_entity_poly.pdbx_seq_one_letter_code
_entity_poly.pdbx_strand_id
1 'polypeptide(L)'
;MIQQFKDKIELYAYQTIKEGKIECGDSYYYTATDDYFVCVLADGLGSGQYAHEASAAVVSVVEQHHREDVDTLMKYCNNILVQKRGAAVSIFKVYFETREFVYSCVGNIRFFLYTSNGKLTYPLPVTGYLSGKRRYFIPRDSFMSQSQNS
;
A
#
# COMPACT_ATOMS: atom_id res chain seq x y z
N MET A 1 -11.38 0.79 -12.86
CA MET A 1 -10.31 0.81 -13.88
C MET A 1 -9.71 -0.59 -13.96
N ILE A 2 -9.40 -1.06 -15.18
CA ILE A 2 -8.72 -2.34 -15.41
C ILE A 2 -7.42 -2.01 -16.16
N GLN A 3 -6.29 -2.54 -15.71
CA GLN A 3 -4.99 -2.36 -16.38
C GLN A 3 -4.16 -3.63 -16.35
N GLN A 4 -3.55 -3.96 -17.48
CA GLN A 4 -2.63 -5.08 -17.64
C GLN A 4 -1.20 -4.54 -17.78
N PHE A 5 -0.28 -5.07 -16.97
CA PHE A 5 1.13 -4.68 -16.98
C PHE A 5 1.98 -5.86 -17.47
N LYS A 6 2.43 -5.76 -18.74
CA LYS A 6 3.43 -6.64 -19.38
C LYS A 6 3.20 -8.14 -19.14
N ASP A 7 1.93 -8.58 -19.11
CA ASP A 7 1.52 -9.96 -18.85
C ASP A 7 1.97 -10.55 -17.50
N LYS A 8 2.43 -9.70 -16.57
CA LYS A 8 2.83 -10.09 -15.21
C LYS A 8 1.75 -9.80 -14.19
N ILE A 9 1.02 -8.68 -14.36
CA ILE A 9 0.00 -8.22 -13.43
C ILE A 9 -1.25 -7.81 -14.20
N GLU A 10 -2.39 -8.28 -13.72
CA GLU A 10 -3.71 -7.79 -14.09
C GLU A 10 -4.29 -7.06 -12.86
N LEU A 11 -4.65 -5.79 -13.02
CA LEU A 11 -5.06 -4.92 -11.93
C LEU A 11 -6.48 -4.42 -12.14
N TYR A 12 -7.28 -4.57 -11.08
CA TYR A 12 -8.62 -4.03 -10.97
C TYR A 12 -8.66 -3.04 -9.81
N ALA A 13 -8.94 -1.78 -10.10
CA ALA A 13 -9.03 -0.72 -9.10
C ALA A 13 -10.43 -0.07 -9.12
N TYR A 14 -11.01 0.13 -7.94
CA TYR A 14 -12.29 0.78 -7.74
C TYR A 14 -12.22 1.70 -6.52
N GLN A 15 -12.81 2.88 -6.65
CA GLN A 15 -12.93 3.86 -5.59
C GLN A 15 -14.26 4.61 -5.75
N THR A 16 -14.89 4.95 -4.63
CA THR A 16 -16.12 5.75 -4.62
C THR A 16 -16.05 6.82 -3.55
N ILE A 17 -16.72 7.95 -3.79
CA ILE A 17 -16.81 9.05 -2.84
C ILE A 17 -18.02 8.81 -1.93
N LYS A 18 -17.87 9.11 -0.64
CA LYS A 18 -18.99 9.03 0.30
C LYS A 18 -20.09 10.01 -0.10
N GLU A 19 -21.35 9.57 -0.02
CA GLU A 19 -22.51 10.39 -0.37
C GLU A 19 -22.49 11.75 0.36
N GLY A 20 -22.70 12.82 -0.41
CA GLY A 20 -22.66 14.20 0.09
C GLY A 20 -21.26 14.78 0.34
N LYS A 21 -20.18 14.10 -0.07
CA LYS A 21 -18.80 14.64 -0.04
C LYS A 21 -18.30 14.94 -1.45
N ILE A 22 -17.39 15.93 -1.53
CA ILE A 22 -16.76 16.37 -2.78
C ILE A 22 -15.45 15.60 -3.02
N GLU A 23 -14.75 15.24 -1.94
CA GLU A 23 -13.42 14.60 -1.98
C GLU A 23 -13.45 13.22 -1.32
N CYS A 24 -12.75 12.26 -1.91
CA CYS A 24 -12.51 10.95 -1.28
C CYS A 24 -11.35 11.08 -0.28
N GLY A 25 -11.56 10.58 0.94
CA GLY A 25 -10.50 10.49 1.96
C GLY A 25 -9.45 9.43 1.64
N ASP A 26 -9.76 8.52 0.72
CA ASP A 26 -8.89 7.44 0.30
C ASP A 26 -8.09 7.88 -0.93
N SER A 27 -6.85 7.40 -1.05
CA SER A 27 -6.03 7.57 -2.24
C SER A 27 -5.23 6.29 -2.49
N TYR A 28 -4.98 5.98 -3.76
CA TYR A 28 -4.11 4.86 -4.16
C TYR A 28 -3.18 5.27 -5.29
N TYR A 29 -2.06 4.56 -5.38
CA TYR A 29 -1.15 4.65 -6.51
C TYR A 29 -0.50 3.29 -6.73
N TYR A 30 -0.19 3.02 -7.99
CA TYR A 30 0.54 1.82 -8.36
C TYR A 30 1.39 2.09 -9.60
N THR A 31 2.44 1.31 -9.75
CA THR A 31 3.26 1.28 -10.96
C THR A 31 3.92 -0.07 -11.13
N ALA A 32 4.25 -0.42 -12.37
CA ALA A 32 5.01 -1.61 -12.73
C ALA A 32 6.24 -1.23 -13.55
N THR A 33 7.37 -1.81 -13.20
CA THR A 33 8.60 -1.81 -14.01
C THR A 33 8.77 -3.19 -14.66
N ASP A 34 9.91 -3.44 -15.30
CA ASP A 34 10.29 -4.80 -15.73
C ASP A 34 10.65 -5.72 -14.55
N ASP A 35 11.02 -5.13 -13.40
CA ASP A 35 11.57 -5.87 -12.26
C ASP A 35 10.53 -6.09 -11.15
N TYR A 36 9.61 -5.14 -10.97
CA TYR A 36 8.65 -5.18 -9.87
C TYR A 36 7.33 -4.46 -10.15
N PHE A 37 6.32 -4.80 -9.37
CA PHE A 37 5.10 -4.03 -9.18
C PHE A 37 5.05 -3.45 -7.78
N VAL A 38 4.58 -2.23 -7.61
CA VAL A 38 4.35 -1.62 -6.28
C VAL A 38 3.01 -0.92 -6.26
N CYS A 39 2.33 -1.03 -5.13
CA CYS A 39 1.03 -0.41 -4.88
C CYS A 39 0.97 0.13 -3.46
N VAL A 40 0.35 1.29 -3.32
CA VAL A 40 0.00 1.92 -2.05
C VAL A 40 -1.48 2.22 -2.02
N LEU A 41 -2.09 1.98 -0.86
CA LEU A 41 -3.41 2.44 -0.50
C LEU A 41 -3.32 3.23 0.80
N ALA A 42 -3.98 4.38 0.86
CA ALA A 42 -4.02 5.24 2.03
C ALA A 42 -5.45 5.69 2.32
N ASP A 43 -5.90 5.52 3.57
CA ASP A 43 -7.18 6.02 4.11
C ASP A 43 -6.84 7.17 5.07
N GLY A 44 -7.10 8.40 4.62
CA GLY A 44 -6.83 9.62 5.37
C GLY A 44 -7.80 9.79 6.52
N LEU A 45 -7.30 10.17 7.71
CA LEU A 45 -8.14 10.23 8.90
C LEU A 45 -9.28 11.26 8.81
N GLY A 46 -10.50 10.78 9.00
CA GLY A 46 -11.72 11.60 9.04
C GLY A 46 -12.44 11.64 7.70
N SER A 47 -12.81 12.84 7.24
CA SER A 47 -13.44 13.01 5.92
C SER A 47 -13.19 14.41 5.35
N GLY A 48 -13.41 14.55 4.05
CA GLY A 48 -13.25 15.82 3.32
C GLY A 48 -11.79 16.14 2.99
N GLN A 49 -11.53 17.40 2.68
CA GLN A 49 -10.27 17.88 2.13
C GLN A 49 -9.03 17.47 2.93
N TYR A 50 -9.07 17.54 4.27
CA TYR A 50 -7.91 17.19 5.11
C TYR A 50 -7.60 15.69 5.17
N ALA A 51 -8.62 14.84 4.99
CA ALA A 51 -8.40 13.40 4.85
C ALA A 51 -7.75 13.11 3.49
N HIS A 52 -8.28 13.72 2.43
CA HIS A 52 -7.71 13.64 1.10
C HIS A 52 -6.26 14.14 1.05
N GLU A 53 -5.97 15.30 1.66
CA GLU A 53 -4.61 15.87 1.72
C GLU A 53 -3.61 14.89 2.36
N ALA A 54 -4.02 14.19 3.43
CA ALA A 54 -3.18 13.20 4.09
C ALA A 54 -2.93 11.96 3.20
N SER A 55 -3.97 11.40 2.59
CA SER A 55 -3.83 10.21 1.75
C SER A 55 -3.11 10.51 0.42
N ALA A 56 -3.36 11.68 -0.18
CA ALA A 56 -2.69 12.14 -1.39
C ALA A 56 -1.18 12.38 -1.16
N ALA A 57 -0.80 12.92 0.01
CA ALA A 57 0.61 13.10 0.38
C ALA A 57 1.36 11.76 0.48
N VAL A 58 0.71 10.72 1.01
CA VAL A 58 1.26 9.35 1.06
C VAL A 58 1.47 8.80 -0.35
N VAL A 59 0.46 8.92 -1.21
CA VAL A 59 0.55 8.50 -2.61
C VAL A 59 1.70 9.19 -3.35
N SER A 60 1.84 10.50 -3.18
CA SER A 60 2.89 11.30 -3.83
C SER A 60 4.30 10.84 -3.44
N VAL A 61 4.49 10.43 -2.17
CA VAL A 61 5.77 9.87 -1.70
C VAL A 61 6.09 8.57 -2.41
N VAL A 62 5.12 7.65 -2.51
CA VAL A 62 5.36 6.36 -3.16
C VAL A 62 5.59 6.54 -4.66
N GLU A 63 4.87 7.46 -5.31
CA GLU A 63 5.10 7.79 -6.72
C GLU A 63 6.54 8.26 -6.99
N GLN A 64 7.06 9.17 -6.17
CA GLN A 64 8.40 9.73 -6.34
C GLN A 64 9.52 8.76 -5.95
N HIS A 65 9.25 7.85 -5.01
CA HIS A 65 10.28 6.99 -4.40
C HIS A 65 10.02 5.49 -4.66
N HIS A 66 9.18 5.12 -5.62
CA HIS A 66 8.70 3.75 -5.86
C HIS A 66 9.80 2.68 -6.03
N ARG A 67 11.06 3.10 -6.27
CA ARG A 67 12.25 2.25 -6.36
C ARG A 67 12.74 1.74 -5.01
N GLU A 68 12.51 2.49 -3.93
CA GLU A 68 12.90 2.13 -2.57
C GLU A 68 12.20 0.85 -2.08
N ASP A 69 12.75 0.25 -1.02
CA ASP A 69 12.12 -0.87 -0.33
C ASP A 69 10.89 -0.42 0.48
N VAL A 70 10.02 -1.38 0.82
CA VAL A 70 8.74 -1.10 1.51
C VAL A 70 8.95 -0.42 2.87
N ASP A 71 10.01 -0.76 3.61
CA ASP A 71 10.24 -0.19 4.94
C ASP A 71 10.68 1.27 4.84
N THR A 72 11.52 1.58 3.85
CA THR A 72 11.92 2.95 3.52
C THR A 72 10.73 3.78 3.05
N LEU A 73 9.88 3.23 2.17
CA LEU A 73 8.65 3.88 1.74
C LEU A 73 7.72 4.19 2.93
N MET A 74 7.51 3.24 3.83
CA MET A 74 6.67 3.45 5.02
C MET A 74 7.23 4.53 5.94
N LYS A 75 8.55 4.64 6.09
CA LYS A 75 9.19 5.73 6.85
C LYS A 75 8.96 7.08 6.20
N TYR A 76 9.15 7.19 4.88
CA TYR A 76 8.88 8.43 4.14
C TYR A 76 7.40 8.84 4.24
N CYS A 77 6.49 7.88 4.08
CA CYS A 77 5.05 8.10 4.25
C CYS A 77 4.71 8.58 5.66
N ASN A 78 5.36 8.04 6.70
CA ASN A 78 5.15 8.53 8.05
C ASN A 78 5.67 9.96 8.22
N ASN A 79 6.86 10.27 7.70
CA ASN A 79 7.49 11.58 7.84
C ASN A 79 6.69 12.70 7.13
N ILE A 80 6.14 12.43 5.94
CA ILE A 80 5.36 13.45 5.21
C ILE A 80 4.03 13.81 5.91
N LEU A 81 3.57 12.93 6.80
CA LEU A 81 2.34 13.11 7.58
C LEU A 81 2.54 13.93 8.87
N VAL A 82 3.75 14.42 9.15
CA VAL A 82 3.97 15.41 10.21
C VAL A 82 3.08 16.63 9.97
N GLN A 83 2.34 17.04 11.01
CA GLN A 83 1.36 18.14 10.97
C GLN A 83 0.16 17.94 10.03
N LYS A 84 -0.05 16.73 9.49
CA LYS A 84 -1.29 16.34 8.80
C LYS A 84 -2.19 15.54 9.74
N ARG A 85 -3.42 15.25 9.31
CA ARG A 85 -4.35 14.40 10.07
C ARG A 85 -3.82 12.99 10.33
N GLY A 86 -2.95 12.50 9.45
CA GLY A 86 -2.49 11.12 9.43
C GLY A 86 -3.36 10.24 8.55
N ALA A 87 -2.89 9.02 8.30
CA ALA A 87 -3.56 8.06 7.44
C ALA A 87 -3.26 6.61 7.88
N ALA A 88 -4.23 5.72 7.68
CA ALA A 88 -3.93 4.30 7.58
C ALA A 88 -3.29 4.06 6.21
N VAL A 89 -2.19 3.29 6.18
CA VAL A 89 -1.39 3.09 4.97
C VAL A 89 -1.03 1.63 4.82
N SER A 90 -1.21 1.11 3.61
CA SER A 90 -0.75 -0.21 3.19
C SER A 90 0.09 -0.06 1.94
N ILE A 91 1.28 -0.68 1.93
CA ILE A 91 2.16 -0.75 0.78
C ILE A 91 2.52 -2.20 0.54
N PHE A 92 2.48 -2.62 -0.72
CA PHE A 92 3.08 -3.88 -1.12
C PHE A 92 3.88 -3.75 -2.40
N LYS A 93 4.88 -4.60 -2.51
CA LYS A 93 5.80 -4.68 -3.64
C LYS A 93 6.04 -6.13 -4.02
N VAL A 94 5.95 -6.42 -5.30
CA VAL A 94 6.12 -7.76 -5.88
C VAL A 94 7.32 -7.72 -6.80
N TYR A 95 8.36 -8.49 -6.47
CA TYR A 95 9.55 -8.63 -7.30
C TYR A 95 9.37 -9.85 -8.22
N PHE A 96 9.43 -9.63 -9.53
CA PHE A 96 9.06 -10.66 -10.50
C PHE A 96 10.10 -11.76 -10.63
N GLU A 97 11.39 -11.41 -10.55
CA GLU A 97 12.49 -12.37 -10.67
C GLU A 97 12.53 -13.33 -9.47
N THR A 98 12.55 -12.79 -8.25
CA THR A 98 12.63 -13.57 -7.01
C THR A 98 11.30 -14.18 -6.58
N ARG A 99 10.19 -13.74 -7.20
CA ARG A 99 8.81 -14.06 -6.78
C ARG A 99 8.58 -13.74 -5.30
N GLU A 100 9.20 -12.66 -4.82
CA GLU A 100 9.04 -12.16 -3.46
C GLU A 100 7.91 -11.13 -3.43
N PHE A 101 6.96 -11.33 -2.52
CA PHE A 101 5.94 -10.37 -2.17
C PHE A 101 6.29 -9.76 -0.82
N VAL A 102 6.50 -8.44 -0.76
CA VAL A 102 6.79 -7.70 0.47
C VAL A 102 5.61 -6.79 0.77
N TYR A 103 5.13 -6.82 2.01
CA TYR A 103 3.97 -6.05 2.45
C TYR A 103 4.20 -5.41 3.81
N SER A 104 3.67 -4.20 3.96
CA SER A 104 3.57 -3.53 5.25
C SER A 104 2.27 -2.76 5.36
N CYS A 105 1.72 -2.70 6.55
CA CYS A 105 0.49 -1.95 6.82
C CYS A 105 0.43 -1.42 8.25
N VAL A 106 -0.02 -0.17 8.39
CA VAL A 106 -0.39 0.45 9.65
C VAL A 106 -1.80 1.01 9.51
N GLY A 107 -2.73 0.50 10.32
CA GLY A 107 -4.11 0.97 10.40
C GLY A 107 -5.13 -0.12 10.13
N ASN A 108 -6.18 0.21 9.39
CA ASN A 108 -7.39 -0.59 9.19
C ASN A 108 -7.55 -1.12 7.76
N ILE A 109 -6.55 -0.93 6.89
CA ILE A 109 -6.58 -1.44 5.53
C ILE A 109 -6.42 -2.97 5.56
N ARG A 110 -7.36 -3.66 4.91
CA ARG A 110 -7.38 -5.13 4.84
C ARG A 110 -6.66 -5.61 3.59
N PHE A 111 -5.86 -6.67 3.74
CA PHE A 111 -5.13 -7.27 2.64
C PHE A 111 -5.27 -8.79 2.67
N PHE A 112 -5.60 -9.39 1.53
CA PHE A 112 -5.76 -10.83 1.36
C PHE A 112 -4.89 -11.28 0.19
N LEU A 113 -4.02 -12.27 0.42
CA LEU A 113 -3.20 -12.89 -0.62
C LEU A 113 -3.61 -14.36 -0.77
N TYR A 114 -4.11 -14.70 -1.96
CA TYR A 114 -4.41 -16.06 -2.35
C TYR A 114 -3.30 -16.58 -3.27
N THR A 115 -2.63 -17.66 -2.87
CA THR A 115 -1.63 -18.31 -3.72
C THR A 115 -2.26 -19.43 -4.54
N SER A 116 -1.60 -19.83 -5.63
CA SER A 116 -2.10 -20.85 -6.57
C SER A 116 -2.39 -22.22 -5.92
N ASN A 117 -1.77 -22.53 -4.77
CA ASN A 117 -2.04 -23.73 -3.99
C ASN A 117 -3.27 -23.60 -3.07
N GLY A 118 -4.06 -22.53 -3.19
CA GLY A 118 -5.27 -22.28 -2.40
C GLY A 118 -5.01 -21.74 -0.99
N LYS A 119 -3.75 -21.49 -0.60
CA LYS A 119 -3.45 -20.89 0.71
C LYS A 119 -3.86 -19.42 0.73
N LEU A 120 -4.72 -19.07 1.68
CA LEU A 120 -5.06 -17.69 2.03
C LEU A 120 -4.08 -17.18 3.09
N THR A 121 -3.44 -16.06 2.79
CA THR A 121 -2.59 -15.31 3.71
C THR A 121 -3.25 -13.97 4.01
N TYR A 122 -3.45 -13.69 5.29
CA TYR A 122 -4.07 -12.45 5.78
C TYR A 122 -3.20 -11.90 6.93
N PRO A 123 -2.28 -10.96 6.64
CA PRO A 123 -1.46 -10.35 7.66
C PRO A 123 -2.31 -9.44 8.56
N LEU A 124 -2.15 -9.57 9.88
CA LEU A 124 -2.85 -8.73 10.84
C LEU A 124 -2.28 -7.30 10.77
N PRO A 125 -3.12 -6.27 10.54
CA PRO A 125 -2.61 -4.92 10.45
C PRO A 125 -2.21 -4.41 11.84
N VAL A 126 -1.19 -3.54 11.90
CA VAL A 126 -0.84 -2.87 13.16
C VAL A 126 -1.83 -1.78 13.48
N THR A 127 -2.27 -1.76 14.72
CA THR A 127 -3.21 -0.76 15.21
C THR A 127 -2.64 0.67 15.15
N GLY A 128 -3.53 1.61 14.83
CA GLY A 128 -3.23 3.04 14.76
C GLY A 128 -3.21 3.57 13.33
N TYR A 129 -2.31 4.49 13.05
CA TYR A 129 -2.16 5.20 11.77
C TYR A 129 -0.79 5.87 11.73
N LEU A 130 -0.32 6.22 10.54
CA LEU A 130 0.87 7.04 10.35
C LEU A 130 0.53 8.51 10.61
N SER A 131 1.39 9.21 11.34
CA SER A 131 1.11 10.58 11.81
C SER A 131 2.37 11.43 12.01
N GLY A 132 3.51 10.99 11.49
CA GLY A 132 4.81 11.63 11.74
C GLY A 132 5.44 11.34 13.10
N LYS A 133 4.74 10.65 14.01
CA LYS A 133 5.33 10.19 15.28
C LYS A 133 6.32 9.06 15.00
N ARG A 134 7.46 9.05 15.71
CA ARG A 134 8.39 7.91 15.66
C ARG A 134 7.64 6.65 16.07
N ARG A 135 7.49 5.71 15.14
CA ARG A 135 7.04 4.35 15.42
C ARG A 135 8.25 3.44 15.37
N TYR A 136 8.50 2.75 16.47
CA TYR A 136 9.63 1.83 16.60
C TYR A 136 9.41 0.54 15.80
N PHE A 137 8.18 0.26 15.39
CA PHE A 137 7.82 -0.98 14.72
C PHE A 137 6.82 -0.72 13.59
N ILE A 138 7.23 -1.05 12.37
CA ILE A 138 6.41 -1.14 11.17
C ILE A 138 6.64 -2.58 10.68
N PRO A 139 5.68 -3.51 10.88
CA PRO A 139 5.89 -4.87 10.48
C PRO A 139 5.95 -4.98 8.97
N ARG A 140 6.79 -5.92 8.58
CA ARG A 140 7.02 -6.31 7.21
C ARG A 140 6.77 -7.80 7.12
N ASP A 141 5.87 -8.19 6.25
CA ASP A 141 5.68 -9.58 5.87
C ASP A 141 6.30 -9.80 4.49
N SER A 142 7.11 -10.85 4.37
CA SER A 142 7.65 -11.30 3.08
C SER A 142 7.19 -12.71 2.79
N PHE A 143 6.50 -12.89 1.66
CA PHE A 143 6.04 -14.19 1.18
C PHE A 143 6.82 -14.55 -0.08
N MET A 144 7.46 -15.71 -0.07
CA MET A 144 8.12 -16.27 -1.25
C MET A 144 7.30 -17.45 -1.76
N SER A 145 7.13 -17.55 -3.09
CA SER A 145 6.56 -18.77 -3.66
C SER A 145 7.61 -19.88 -3.55
N GLN A 146 7.30 -20.98 -2.84
CA GLN A 146 8.11 -22.18 -2.98
C GLN A 146 7.93 -22.71 -4.39
N SER A 147 9.02 -22.80 -5.15
CA SER A 147 9.05 -23.51 -6.42
C SER A 147 8.59 -24.96 -6.16
N GLN A 148 7.47 -25.35 -6.75
CA GLN A 148 7.13 -26.76 -6.87
C GLN A 148 8.24 -27.41 -7.70
N ASN A 149 9.16 -28.13 -7.05
CA ASN A 149 9.97 -29.13 -7.71
C ASN A 149 8.99 -30.19 -8.23
N SER A 150 8.77 -30.20 -9.54
CA SER A 150 8.20 -31.32 -10.29
C SER A 150 9.33 -32.00 -11.01
#